data_AF-A0A927N0I1-F1
#
_entry.id   AF-A0A927N0I1-F1
#
_cell.length_a   1.000
_cell.length_b   1.000
_cell.length_c   1.000
_cell.angle_alpha   90.00
_cell.angle_beta   90.00
_cell.angle_gamma   90.00
#
_symmetry.space_group_name_H-M   'P 1'
#
loop_
_entity.id
_entity.type
_entity.pdbx_description
1 polymer ?
#
loop_
_entity_poly.entity_id
_entity_poly.type
_entity_poly.pdbx_seq_one_letter_code
_entity_poly.pdbx_strand_id
1 'polypeptide(L)'
;MSDEALRTDAGETMVLRDNYFVEQALPEAVLRTLTDQEMAAYRRPFTDPGEGRRPTLTWPREIPIDGEPADVATIAAAYADWLATSSVPKLFLKAEPGAILASDWLVDFVRAWPAQTEVTVSGSTSSRKTRRTRSGGPSPTAWRRWADEAMHAHTGMTSYHRRQSGMLVHSRKSIVCDGSCYVRPE
;
A
#
# COMPACT_ATOMS: atom_id res chain seq x y z
N MET A 1 12.93 -3.29 15.64
CA MET A 1 12.41 -4.67 15.76
C MET A 1 12.76 -5.37 14.45
N SER A 2 13.20 -6.63 14.47
CA SER A 2 13.45 -7.40 13.25
C SER A 2 12.14 -8.04 12.76
N ASP A 3 12.01 -8.21 11.44
CA ASP A 3 10.84 -8.85 10.81
C ASP A 3 10.64 -10.30 11.26
N GLU A 4 11.70 -10.95 11.74
CA GLU A 4 11.67 -12.29 12.35
C GLU A 4 10.90 -12.30 13.68
N ALA A 5 11.04 -11.26 14.51
CA ALA A 5 10.38 -11.20 15.82
C ALA A 5 8.84 -11.21 15.69
N LEU A 6 8.31 -10.57 14.64
CA LEU A 6 6.88 -10.52 14.34
C LEU A 6 6.31 -11.88 13.94
N ARG A 7 7.14 -12.81 13.47
CA ARG A 7 6.75 -14.17 13.07
C ARG A 7 6.75 -15.18 14.23
N THR A 8 6.94 -14.70 15.48
CA THR A 8 6.92 -15.53 16.70
C THR A 8 5.68 -15.28 17.57
N ASP A 9 5.44 -16.15 18.56
CA ASP A 9 4.39 -15.98 19.58
C ASP A 9 4.57 -14.69 20.40
N ALA A 10 5.82 -14.27 20.62
CA ALA A 10 6.12 -13.00 21.26
C ALA A 10 5.62 -11.82 20.41
N GLY A 11 5.81 -11.89 19.09
CA GLY A 11 5.27 -10.91 18.14
C GLY A 11 3.74 -10.84 18.18
N GLU A 12 3.07 -11.98 18.35
CA GLU A 12 1.61 -12.02 18.49
C GLU A 12 1.13 -11.31 19.75
N THR A 13 1.80 -11.54 20.89
CA THR A 13 1.50 -10.82 22.14
C THR A 13 1.71 -9.31 21.96
N MET A 14 2.84 -8.89 21.38
CA MET A 14 3.16 -7.46 21.21
C MET A 14 2.13 -6.72 20.33
N VAL A 15 1.61 -7.38 19.31
CA VAL A 15 0.64 -6.73 18.40
C VAL A 15 -0.78 -6.82 18.94
N LEU A 16 -1.24 -8.02 19.32
CA LEU A 16 -2.62 -8.22 19.73
C LEU A 16 -2.91 -7.65 21.12
N ARG A 17 -1.95 -7.73 22.05
CA ARG A 17 -2.11 -7.18 23.41
C ARG A 17 -1.63 -5.74 23.51
N ASP A 18 -0.42 -5.47 23.02
CA ASP A 18 0.27 -4.20 23.30
C ASP A 18 0.11 -3.15 22.18
N ASN A 19 -0.65 -3.46 21.12
CA ASN A 19 -0.98 -2.55 20.02
C ASN A 19 0.26 -1.91 19.36
N TYR A 20 1.36 -2.67 19.30
CA TYR A 20 2.69 -2.16 18.93
C TYR A 20 2.71 -1.28 17.68
N PHE A 21 2.01 -1.68 16.61
CA PHE A 21 2.04 -0.93 15.34
C PHE A 21 1.45 0.47 15.44
N VAL A 22 0.37 0.63 16.18
CA VAL A 22 -0.30 1.92 16.32
C VAL A 22 0.40 2.79 17.35
N GLU A 23 0.84 2.20 18.47
CA GLU A 23 1.40 2.96 19.59
C GLU A 23 2.89 3.30 19.44
N GLN A 24 3.65 2.48 18.70
CA GLN A 24 5.11 2.64 18.59
C GLN A 24 5.55 2.83 17.13
N ALA A 25 5.19 1.91 16.24
CA ALA A 25 5.70 1.94 14.86
C ALA A 25 5.20 3.16 14.07
N LEU A 26 3.91 3.50 14.18
CA LEU A 26 3.32 4.63 13.47
C LEU A 26 3.95 5.98 13.87
N PRO A 27 4.08 6.35 15.17
CA PRO A 27 4.76 7.58 15.56
C PRO A 27 6.23 7.64 15.10
N GLU A 28 6.93 6.51 15.06
CA GLU A 28 8.31 6.44 14.57
C GLU A 28 8.43 6.58 13.05
N ALA A 29 7.38 6.17 12.31
CA ALA A 29 7.33 6.29 10.87
C ALA A 29 7.11 7.75 10.40
N VAL A 30 6.49 8.60 11.22
CA VAL A 30 6.15 9.99 10.85
C VAL A 30 7.21 10.98 11.34
N LEU A 31 7.73 11.84 10.45
CA LEU A 31 8.76 12.84 10.80
C LEU A 31 8.31 13.85 11.85
N ARG A 32 7.03 14.23 11.84
CA ARG A 32 6.42 15.16 12.80
C ARG A 32 5.75 14.40 13.94
N THR A 33 5.59 15.07 15.06
CA THR A 33 4.74 14.57 16.15
C THR A 33 3.27 14.59 15.71
N LEU A 34 2.58 13.46 15.86
CA LEU A 34 1.14 13.36 15.71
C LEU A 34 0.45 13.92 16.96
N THR A 35 -0.64 14.65 16.77
CA THR A 35 -1.46 15.17 17.87
C THR A 35 -2.28 14.05 18.51
N ASP A 36 -2.78 14.28 19.72
CA ASP A 36 -3.62 13.30 20.43
C ASP A 36 -4.89 12.97 19.64
N GLN A 37 -5.48 13.95 18.94
CA GLN A 37 -6.66 13.73 18.11
C GLN A 37 -6.35 12.85 16.89
N GLU A 38 -5.18 13.06 16.26
CA GLU A 38 -4.73 12.23 15.14
C GLU A 38 -4.45 10.80 15.62
N MET A 39 -3.75 10.65 16.75
CA MET A 39 -3.50 9.33 17.35
C MET A 39 -4.80 8.63 17.76
N ALA A 40 -5.77 9.35 18.34
CA ALA A 40 -7.07 8.79 18.67
C ALA A 40 -7.81 8.26 17.42
N ALA A 41 -7.69 8.94 16.28
CA ALA A 41 -8.26 8.46 15.03
C ALA A 41 -7.62 7.14 14.56
N TYR A 42 -6.30 6.99 14.70
CA TYR A 42 -5.58 5.75 14.38
C TYR A 42 -5.87 4.62 15.38
N ARG A 43 -6.07 4.92 16.66
CA ARG A 43 -6.41 3.94 17.69
C ARG A 43 -7.85 3.43 17.61
N ARG A 44 -8.76 4.23 17.05
CA ARG A 44 -10.20 3.94 17.03
C ARG A 44 -10.57 2.54 16.51
N PRO A 45 -9.95 1.96 15.47
CA PRO A 45 -10.26 0.61 15.01
C PRO A 45 -9.66 -0.51 15.88
N PHE A 46 -8.72 -0.17 16.77
CA PHE A 46 -7.84 -1.12 17.48
C PHE A 46 -7.88 -0.95 19.01
N THR A 47 -8.96 -0.36 19.53
CA THR A 47 -9.10 -0.03 20.96
C THR A 47 -8.98 -1.26 21.84
N ASP A 48 -9.68 -2.34 21.49
CA ASP A 48 -9.70 -3.56 22.28
C ASP A 48 -8.53 -4.50 21.91
N PRO A 49 -7.86 -5.11 22.90
CA PRO A 49 -6.90 -6.19 22.66
C PRO A 49 -7.53 -7.41 21.96
N GLY A 50 -6.71 -8.13 21.19
CA GLY A 50 -7.08 -9.39 20.57
C GLY A 50 -7.31 -9.30 19.06
N GLU A 51 -8.24 -10.10 18.56
CA GLU A 51 -8.41 -10.42 17.13
C GLU A 51 -8.66 -9.20 16.22
N GLY A 52 -9.26 -8.13 16.75
CA GLY A 52 -9.43 -6.88 16.00
C GLY A 52 -8.11 -6.28 15.49
N ARG A 53 -6.99 -6.61 16.14
CA ARG A 53 -5.64 -6.16 15.75
C ARG A 53 -4.91 -7.15 14.84
N ARG A 54 -5.44 -8.35 14.60
CA ARG A 54 -4.80 -9.39 13.76
C ARG A 54 -4.38 -8.90 12.38
N PRO A 55 -5.16 -8.05 11.66
CA PRO A 55 -4.70 -7.51 10.38
C PRO A 55 -3.37 -6.77 10.46
N THR A 56 -3.08 -6.10 11.58
CA THR A 56 -1.80 -5.38 11.78
C THR A 56 -0.62 -6.33 12.05
N LEU A 57 -0.88 -7.57 12.48
CA LEU A 57 0.14 -8.62 12.63
C LEU A 57 0.31 -9.45 11.36
N THR A 58 -0.78 -9.77 10.66
CA THR A 58 -0.72 -10.55 9.42
C THR A 58 0.06 -9.81 8.35
N TRP A 59 -0.21 -8.51 8.15
CA TRP A 59 0.43 -7.71 7.10
C TRP A 59 1.97 -7.81 7.06
N PRO A 60 2.72 -7.60 8.16
CA PRO A 60 4.17 -7.76 8.14
C PRO A 60 4.64 -9.22 7.97
N ARG A 61 3.82 -10.22 8.30
CA ARG A 61 4.14 -11.64 8.07
C ARG A 61 4.04 -12.02 6.59
N GLU A 62 3.20 -11.32 5.84
CA GLU A 62 3.02 -11.49 4.39
C GLU A 62 4.12 -10.81 3.55
N ILE A 63 5.02 -10.02 4.14
CA ILE A 63 6.12 -9.40 3.39
C ILE A 63 7.06 -10.51 2.90
N PRO A 64 7.27 -10.66 1.57
CA PRO A 64 8.16 -11.69 1.04
C PRO A 64 9.61 -11.42 1.46
N ILE A 65 10.19 -12.31 2.26
CA ILE A 65 11.60 -12.30 2.66
C ILE A 65 12.17 -13.68 2.34
N ASP A 66 13.29 -13.70 1.60
CA ASP A 66 13.93 -14.93 1.13
C ASP A 66 12.98 -15.90 0.40
N GLY A 67 11.96 -15.35 -0.26
CA GLY A 67 10.95 -16.10 -1.01
C GLY A 67 9.75 -16.56 -0.19
N GLU A 68 9.65 -16.20 1.09
CA GLU A 68 8.54 -16.60 1.96
C GLU A 68 7.69 -15.41 2.43
N PRO A 69 6.34 -15.48 2.40
CA PRO A 69 5.53 -16.63 1.96
C PRO A 69 5.59 -16.85 0.44
N ALA A 70 5.73 -18.12 0.01
CA ALA A 70 5.96 -18.47 -1.40
C ALA A 70 4.86 -18.01 -2.38
N ASP A 71 3.61 -18.03 -1.94
CA ASP A 71 2.47 -17.57 -2.74
C ASP A 71 2.52 -16.05 -2.95
N VAL A 72 2.77 -15.28 -1.89
CA VAL A 72 2.93 -13.82 -1.98
C VAL A 72 4.18 -13.46 -2.77
N ALA A 73 5.29 -14.18 -2.58
CA ALA A 73 6.51 -13.99 -3.36
C ALA A 73 6.27 -14.23 -4.86
N THR A 74 5.51 -15.27 -5.20
CA THR A 74 5.11 -15.56 -6.59
C THR A 74 4.26 -14.45 -7.19
N ILE A 75 3.27 -13.96 -6.44
CA ILE A 75 2.42 -12.84 -6.87
C ILE A 75 3.26 -11.57 -7.06
N ALA A 76 4.19 -11.31 -6.14
CA ALA A 76 5.08 -10.17 -6.18
C ALA A 76 5.99 -10.16 -7.41
N ALA A 77 6.61 -11.30 -7.70
CA ALA A 77 7.41 -11.48 -8.91
C ALA A 77 6.55 -11.28 -10.18
N ALA A 78 5.36 -11.89 -10.23
CA ALA A 78 4.49 -11.82 -11.40
C ALA A 78 4.06 -10.39 -11.75
N TYR A 79 3.67 -9.56 -10.76
CA TYR A 79 3.33 -8.17 -11.07
C TYR A 79 4.57 -7.32 -11.36
N ALA A 80 5.73 -7.63 -10.78
CA ALA A 80 6.97 -6.92 -11.07
C ALA A 80 7.40 -7.13 -12.54
N ASP A 81 7.32 -8.36 -13.04
CA ASP A 81 7.58 -8.70 -14.44
C ASP A 81 6.61 -7.98 -15.39
N TRP A 82 5.33 -7.91 -15.02
CA TRP A 82 4.35 -7.15 -15.77
C TRP A 82 4.66 -5.64 -15.75
N LEU A 83 5.01 -5.06 -14.60
CA LEU A 83 5.36 -3.64 -14.49
C LEU A 83 6.59 -3.28 -15.32
N ALA A 84 7.55 -4.20 -15.45
CA ALA A 84 8.75 -4.03 -16.26
C ALA A 84 8.48 -3.95 -17.77
N THR A 85 7.32 -4.40 -18.24
CA THR A 85 6.94 -4.38 -19.67
C THR A 85 5.71 -3.51 -19.98
N SER A 86 4.95 -3.15 -18.95
CA SER A 86 3.69 -2.42 -19.08
C SER A 86 3.88 -0.96 -19.45
N SER A 87 3.16 -0.49 -20.48
CA SER A 87 3.11 0.92 -20.90
C SER A 87 2.18 1.79 -20.05
N VAL A 88 1.55 1.23 -19.02
CA VAL A 88 0.70 2.00 -18.08
C VAL A 88 1.56 3.11 -17.45
N PRO A 89 1.13 4.38 -17.50
CA PRO A 89 1.84 5.48 -16.86
C PRO A 89 1.98 5.25 -15.35
N LYS A 90 3.19 5.43 -14.80
CA LYS A 90 3.52 5.19 -13.40
C LYS A 90 4.03 6.49 -12.75
N LEU A 91 3.59 6.75 -11.52
CA LEU A 91 4.15 7.83 -10.70
C LEU A 91 4.93 7.23 -9.55
N PHE A 92 6.25 7.42 -9.56
CA PHE A 92 7.12 6.97 -8.49
C PHE A 92 7.40 8.11 -7.52
N LEU A 93 6.88 7.97 -6.30
CA LEU A 93 7.15 8.89 -5.20
C LEU A 93 8.35 8.42 -4.39
N LYS A 94 9.50 9.06 -4.58
CA LYS A 94 10.71 8.80 -3.79
C LYS A 94 10.68 9.66 -2.53
N ALA A 95 10.62 9.03 -1.36
CA ALA A 95 10.72 9.75 -0.08
C ALA A 95 12.18 9.85 0.38
N GLU A 96 12.61 11.02 0.86
CA GLU A 96 13.92 11.23 1.48
C GLU A 96 13.79 11.73 2.93
N PRO A 97 14.42 11.09 3.93
CA PRO A 97 15.38 9.97 3.82
C PRO A 97 14.75 8.60 3.53
N GLY A 98 13.43 8.48 3.46
CA GLY A 98 12.73 7.24 3.08
C GLY A 98 12.75 6.15 4.17
N ALA A 99 12.44 4.92 3.78
CA ALA A 99 12.60 3.72 4.61
C ALA A 99 12.83 2.47 3.76
N ILE A 100 11.76 1.88 3.19
CA ILE A 100 11.83 0.64 2.40
C ILE A 100 12.64 0.88 1.11
N LEU A 101 12.43 2.02 0.45
CA LEU A 101 13.16 2.44 -0.75
C LEU A 101 14.40 3.29 -0.43
N ALA A 102 15.03 3.08 0.73
CA ALA A 102 16.26 3.78 1.09
C ALA A 102 17.51 3.19 0.44
N SER A 103 17.43 1.99 -0.14
CA SER A 103 18.53 1.35 -0.84
C SER A 103 18.59 1.77 -2.31
N ASP A 104 19.77 2.21 -2.75
CA ASP A 104 19.97 2.65 -4.14
C ASP A 104 19.66 1.53 -5.15
N TRP A 105 19.98 0.28 -4.81
CA TRP A 105 19.71 -0.87 -5.69
C TRP A 105 18.21 -1.05 -6.00
N LEU A 106 17.34 -0.85 -5.00
CA LEU A 106 15.90 -1.07 -5.16
C LEU A 106 15.27 0.10 -5.93
N VAL A 107 15.79 1.31 -5.70
CA VAL A 107 15.41 2.50 -6.48
C VAL A 107 15.81 2.32 -7.95
N ASP A 108 17.03 1.84 -8.22
CA ASP A 108 17.50 1.61 -9.59
C ASP A 108 16.72 0.48 -10.28
N PHE A 109 16.34 -0.57 -9.54
CA PHE A 109 15.45 -1.61 -10.04
C PHE A 109 14.09 -1.05 -10.48
N VAL A 110 13.45 -0.20 -9.66
CA VAL A 110 12.15 0.42 -9.99
C VAL A 110 12.29 1.40 -11.17
N ARG A 111 13.40 2.14 -11.26
CA ARG A 111 13.68 3.06 -12.38
C ARG A 111 13.86 2.36 -13.73
N ALA A 112 14.14 1.06 -13.74
CA ALA A 112 14.21 0.29 -14.97
C ALA A 112 12.83 0.08 -15.62
N TRP A 113 11.73 0.31 -14.89
CA TRP A 113 10.38 0.15 -15.43
C TRP A 113 10.01 1.29 -16.39
N PRO A 114 9.34 0.99 -17.52
CA PRO A 114 8.99 1.98 -18.52
C PRO A 114 7.87 2.91 -18.06
N ALA A 115 7.69 4.03 -18.78
CA ALA A 115 6.57 4.96 -18.60
C ALA A 115 6.42 5.52 -17.17
N GLN A 116 7.54 5.79 -16.50
CA GLN A 116 7.57 6.30 -15.14
C GLN A 116 7.92 7.79 -15.06
N THR A 117 7.16 8.52 -14.25
CA THR A 117 7.48 9.87 -13.77
C THR A 117 7.94 9.78 -12.32
N GLU A 118 9.12 10.29 -11.99
CA GLU A 118 9.66 10.30 -10.61
C GLU A 118 9.49 11.67 -9.97
N VAL A 119 9.00 11.69 -8.72
CA VAL A 119 8.90 12.90 -7.90
C VAL A 119 9.48 12.61 -6.51
N THR A 120 10.47 13.40 -6.11
CA THR A 120 11.07 13.32 -4.77
C THR A 120 10.30 14.17 -3.77
N VAL A 121 9.99 13.59 -2.61
CA VAL A 121 9.28 14.25 -1.51
C VAL A 121 10.04 14.07 -0.20
N SER A 122 9.95 15.05 0.70
CA SER A 122 10.50 14.90 2.04
C SER A 122 9.59 13.99 2.87
N GLY A 123 10.14 12.90 3.40
CA GLY A 123 9.37 11.92 4.17
C GLY A 123 10.22 10.77 4.69
N SER A 124 9.82 10.20 5.82
CA SER A 124 10.38 8.95 6.34
C SER A 124 9.27 7.92 6.50
N THR A 125 9.67 6.65 6.58
CA THR A 125 8.86 5.60 7.22
C THR A 125 9.70 4.84 8.27
N SER A 126 10.93 5.30 8.60
CA SER A 126 11.75 4.75 9.71
C SER A 126 12.84 5.71 10.23
N SER A 127 12.87 5.83 11.57
CA SER A 127 13.86 6.27 12.59
C SER A 127 15.01 7.28 12.34
N ARG A 128 15.41 7.67 11.13
CA ARG A 128 16.50 8.66 10.97
C ARG A 128 15.96 10.09 10.98
N LYS A 129 15.70 10.63 12.18
CA LYS A 129 15.36 12.05 12.40
C LYS A 129 16.50 12.95 11.94
N THR A 130 16.45 13.43 10.71
CA THR A 130 17.21 14.60 10.26
C THR A 130 16.34 15.85 10.30
N ARG A 131 17.00 16.96 10.60
CA ARG A 131 16.52 18.23 11.16
C ARG A 131 15.33 18.86 10.42
N ARG A 132 14.34 19.36 11.19
CA ARG A 132 13.18 20.21 10.80
C ARG A 132 13.20 20.69 9.34
N THR A 133 12.60 19.91 8.46
CA THR A 133 12.02 20.42 7.20
C THR A 133 10.51 20.36 7.32
N ARG A 134 9.84 21.41 6.84
CA ARG A 134 8.38 21.55 6.85
C ARG A 134 7.81 20.35 6.09
N SER A 135 7.08 19.47 6.75
CA SER A 135 6.43 18.31 6.12
C SER A 135 5.44 18.80 5.07
N GLY A 136 5.88 18.87 3.82
CA GLY A 136 5.02 19.02 2.65
C GLY A 136 5.01 17.67 1.94
N GLY A 137 3.85 17.00 1.94
CA GLY A 137 3.61 15.94 0.96
C GLY A 137 3.78 16.48 -0.47
N PRO A 138 3.69 15.63 -1.51
CA PRO A 138 3.68 16.12 -2.87
C PRO A 138 2.63 17.23 -2.98
N SER A 139 3.02 18.36 -3.57
CA SER A 139 2.07 19.45 -3.82
C SER A 139 0.84 18.86 -4.52
N PRO A 140 -0.40 19.21 -4.12
CA PRO A 140 -1.60 18.81 -4.85
C PRO A 140 -1.50 19.05 -6.36
N THR A 141 -0.65 20.00 -6.78
CA THR A 141 -0.30 20.30 -8.17
C THR A 141 0.46 19.17 -8.87
N ALA A 142 1.38 18.48 -8.21
CA ALA A 142 2.14 17.36 -8.79
C ALA A 142 1.22 16.14 -9.01
N TRP A 143 0.36 15.85 -8.04
CA TRP A 143 -0.66 14.79 -8.14
C TRP A 143 -1.67 15.06 -9.26
N ARG A 144 -2.16 16.31 -9.36
CA ARG A 144 -3.09 16.74 -10.41
C ARG A 144 -2.45 16.69 -11.80
N ARG A 145 -1.22 17.19 -11.95
CA ARG A 145 -0.50 17.15 -13.23
C ARG A 145 -0.28 15.74 -13.74
N TRP A 146 0.16 14.82 -12.88
CA TRP A 146 0.31 13.43 -13.30
C TRP A 146 -1.04 12.77 -13.62
N ALA A 147 -2.09 13.02 -12.82
CA ALA A 147 -3.42 12.49 -13.10
C ALA A 147 -3.95 13.01 -14.46
N ASP A 148 -3.71 14.28 -14.78
CA ASP A 148 -4.05 14.86 -16.08
C ASP A 148 -3.23 14.17 -17.20
N GLU A 149 -1.92 14.02 -17.05
CA GLU A 149 -1.04 13.35 -18.04
C GLU A 149 -1.41 11.88 -18.27
N ALA A 150 -1.72 11.13 -17.20
CA ALA A 150 -2.13 9.73 -17.26
C ALA A 150 -3.49 9.55 -17.97
N MET A 151 -4.43 10.46 -17.73
CA MET A 151 -5.73 10.48 -18.40
C MET A 151 -5.59 10.79 -19.89
N HIS A 152 -4.70 11.73 -20.27
CA HIS A 152 -4.43 12.05 -21.68
C HIS A 152 -3.75 10.88 -22.42
N ALA A 153 -2.83 10.15 -21.77
CA ALA A 153 -2.20 8.96 -22.33
C ALA A 153 -3.19 7.81 -22.58
N HIS A 154 -4.25 7.69 -21.78
CA HIS A 154 -5.32 6.69 -21.97
C HIS A 154 -6.32 7.04 -23.08
N THR A 155 -6.53 8.33 -23.40
CA THR A 155 -7.41 8.74 -24.52
C THR A 155 -6.90 8.28 -25.89
N GLY A 156 -5.61 7.97 -26.04
CA GLY A 156 -5.05 7.41 -27.28
C GLY A 156 -5.21 5.89 -27.45
N MET A 157 -5.71 5.17 -26.44
CA MET A 157 -5.70 3.69 -26.40
C MET A 157 -7.10 3.06 -26.43
N THR A 158 -8.15 3.81 -26.79
CA THR A 158 -9.55 3.36 -26.79
C THR A 158 -10.04 2.70 -28.09
N SER A 159 -9.14 2.28 -29.00
CA SER A 159 -9.51 1.62 -30.26
C SER A 159 -9.04 0.17 -30.41
N TYR A 160 -8.80 -0.56 -29.31
CA TYR A 160 -8.45 -1.98 -29.37
C TYR A 160 -9.35 -2.81 -28.42
N HIS A 161 -9.97 -3.86 -28.96
CA HIS A 161 -10.91 -4.80 -28.32
C HIS A 161 -12.37 -4.35 -28.04
N ARG A 162 -13.07 -3.91 -29.09
CA ARG A 162 -14.47 -4.34 -29.33
C ARG A 162 -14.48 -5.32 -30.51
N ARG A 163 -14.05 -6.56 -30.29
CA ARG A 163 -14.27 -7.71 -31.21
C ARG A 163 -13.79 -9.01 -30.55
N GLN A 164 -14.56 -9.50 -29.59
CA GLN A 164 -14.83 -10.93 -29.44
C GLN A 164 -16.28 -11.07 -28.98
N SER A 165 -17.16 -11.26 -29.96
CA SER A 165 -18.45 -11.94 -29.80
C SER A 165 -18.18 -13.34 -29.25
N GLY A 166 -18.98 -13.96 -28.37
CA GLY A 166 -20.20 -13.53 -27.73
C GLY A 166 -20.65 -14.65 -26.79
N MET A 167 -21.19 -14.29 -25.63
CA MET A 167 -22.11 -15.15 -24.91
C MET A 167 -23.06 -14.23 -24.15
N LEU A 168 -24.25 -14.07 -24.73
CA LEU A 168 -25.41 -13.45 -24.12
C LEU A 168 -25.84 -14.29 -22.91
N VAL A 169 -25.81 -13.70 -21.72
CA VAL A 169 -26.90 -13.92 -20.76
C VAL A 169 -27.33 -12.56 -20.21
N HIS A 170 -28.51 -12.14 -20.64
CA HIS A 170 -29.28 -11.06 -20.05
C HIS A 170 -29.64 -11.41 -18.60
N SER A 171 -29.44 -10.48 -17.66
CA SER A 171 -30.40 -10.21 -16.59
C SER A 171 -29.96 -9.00 -15.77
N ARG A 172 -30.64 -7.87 -15.99
CA ARG A 172 -30.69 -6.76 -15.02
C ARG A 172 -31.24 -7.28 -13.70
N LYS A 173 -30.62 -6.93 -12.58
CA LYS A 173 -31.32 -6.67 -11.31
C LYS A 173 -30.38 -5.93 -10.35
N SER A 174 -30.71 -4.67 -10.10
CA SER A 174 -30.22 -3.88 -8.99
C SER A 174 -30.62 -4.56 -7.67
N ILE A 175 -29.69 -4.69 -6.74
CA ILE A 175 -29.98 -5.17 -5.38
C ILE A 175 -29.91 -3.96 -4.45
N VAL A 176 -31.07 -3.60 -3.91
CA VAL A 176 -31.24 -2.76 -2.72
C VAL A 176 -31.30 -3.72 -1.54
N CYS A 177 -30.40 -3.59 -0.58
CA CYS A 177 -30.40 -4.39 0.64
C CYS A 177 -31.01 -3.57 1.79
N ASP A 178 -32.25 -3.91 2.17
CA ASP A 178 -32.78 -3.64 3.52
C ASP A 178 -32.48 -4.86 4.41
N GLY A 179 -32.20 -4.59 5.68
CA GLY A 179 -31.44 -5.44 6.59
C GLY A 179 -31.88 -6.90 6.67
N SER A 180 -30.87 -7.77 6.75
CA SER A 180 -30.88 -9.22 7.04
C SER A 180 -30.72 -10.12 5.81
N CYS A 181 -29.46 -10.43 5.47
CA CYS A 181 -29.13 -11.50 4.52
C CYS A 181 -28.77 -12.77 5.30
N TYR A 182 -29.54 -13.84 5.13
CA TYR A 182 -29.13 -15.20 5.46
C TYR A 182 -29.21 -16.07 4.20
N VAL A 183 -28.20 -16.92 4.00
CA VAL A 183 -28.08 -17.82 2.85
C VAL A 183 -28.77 -19.13 3.16
N ARG A 184 -29.72 -19.57 2.31
CA ARG A 184 -30.26 -20.93 2.34
C ARG A 184 -29.55 -21.78 1.28
N PRO A 185 -29.15 -23.02 1.60
CA PRO A 185 -28.49 -23.91 0.64
C PRO A 185 -29.53 -24.69 -0.18
N GLU A 186 -29.28 -24.78 -1.48
CA GLU A 186 -29.40 -26.03 -2.25
C GLU A 186 -28.12 -26.18 -3.09
#